data_AF-A0AAU5A1K6-F1
#
_entry.id   AF-A0AAU5A1K6-F1
#
_cell.length_a   1.000
_cell.length_b   1.000
_cell.length_c   1.000
_cell.angle_alpha   90.00
_cell.angle_beta   90.00
_cell.angle_gamma   90.00
#
_symmetry.space_group_name_H-M   'P 1'
#
loop_
_entity.id
_entity.type
_entity.pdbx_description
1 polymer ?
#
loop_
_entity_poly.entity_id
_entity_poly.type
_entity_poly.pdbx_seq_one_letter_code
_entity_poly.pdbx_strand_id
1 'polypeptide(L)'
;MGSMRNPVGPLPSSIYWRRRAVLVSVVAVLALLVTWVVTSSGGGGGKNDADGSNDKNPTASITPGPSGSDPAISQAPGGRDESGDEGDGGSGGSGDSGGSAGSGGSDGSTSGGSASGGGSVDDGEGGGGSGDTLPAGSSLPNCTAGAVKLTVRSVNNAYAPGEKPTFELIARNSSGSDCKLDLGPKNAVLTITQAESDDEIWSSADCPTGAATILFRIPADDRVTHTVQWNRKSSAPECATPPAIAATAGTYLVEAKAPGFTKTQTSFVLKKD
;
A
#
# COMPACT_ATOMS: atom_id res chain seq x y z
N MET A 1 -24.48 8.63 62.12
CA MET A 1 -25.36 8.79 60.94
C MET A 1 -24.81 9.92 60.11
N GLY A 2 -24.05 9.57 59.07
CA GLY A 2 -23.11 10.45 58.38
C GLY A 2 -23.72 11.23 57.22
N SER A 3 -23.22 12.46 57.09
CA SER A 3 -23.35 13.42 56.00
C SER A 3 -23.18 12.82 54.60
N MET A 4 -24.15 13.01 53.70
CA MET A 4 -23.97 12.95 52.24
C MET A 4 -24.63 14.19 51.61
N ARG A 5 -23.98 15.33 51.86
CA ARG A 5 -24.14 16.61 51.15
C ARG A 5 -23.14 16.61 49.97
N ASN A 6 -23.64 16.73 48.73
CA ASN A 6 -23.17 17.45 47.50
C ASN A 6 -21.68 17.96 47.38
N PRO A 7 -21.09 18.33 46.20
CA PRO A 7 -21.47 18.22 44.75
C PRO A 7 -20.33 18.03 43.67
N VAL A 8 -20.74 17.94 42.38
CA VAL A 8 -20.17 18.35 41.05
C VAL A 8 -18.89 17.77 40.39
N GLY A 9 -19.08 17.34 39.12
CA GLY A 9 -18.14 17.50 38.01
C GLY A 9 -18.90 17.62 36.67
N PRO A 10 -18.70 18.66 35.85
CA PRO A 10 -19.46 18.89 34.62
C PRO A 10 -18.93 18.01 33.49
N LEU A 11 -19.64 16.93 33.19
CA LEU A 11 -19.49 16.30 31.87
C LEU A 11 -19.95 17.32 30.82
N PRO A 12 -19.15 17.58 29.78
CA PRO A 12 -19.44 18.66 28.86
C PRO A 12 -20.82 18.46 28.26
N SER A 13 -21.69 19.45 28.49
CA SER A 13 -23.07 19.51 27.98
C SER A 13 -23.14 19.27 26.46
N SER A 14 -22.04 19.51 25.75
CA SER A 14 -21.87 19.27 24.33
C SER A 14 -22.06 17.81 23.90
N ILE A 15 -21.68 16.81 24.70
CA ILE A 15 -21.83 15.38 24.30
C ILE A 15 -23.30 14.94 24.39
N TYR A 16 -24.00 15.40 25.43
CA TYR A 16 -25.43 15.16 25.60
C TYR A 16 -26.25 15.86 24.52
N TRP A 17 -25.92 17.12 24.21
CA TRP A 17 -26.57 17.86 23.13
C TRP A 17 -26.25 17.29 21.75
N ARG A 18 -25.02 16.79 21.49
CA ARG A 18 -24.68 16.13 20.23
C ARG A 18 -25.45 14.82 20.03
N ARG A 19 -25.55 13.97 21.06
CA ARG A 19 -26.33 12.72 20.96
C ARG A 19 -27.83 13.00 20.79
N ARG A 20 -28.37 14.01 21.48
CA ARG A 20 -29.77 14.42 21.29
C ARG A 20 -30.04 15.08 19.94
N ALA A 21 -29.12 15.89 19.43
CA ALA A 21 -29.25 16.49 18.09
C ALA A 21 -29.23 15.43 16.99
N VAL A 22 -28.38 14.41 17.12
CA VAL A 22 -28.34 13.26 16.20
C VAL A 22 -29.63 12.43 16.28
N LEU A 23 -30.16 12.18 17.49
CA LEU A 23 -31.43 11.47 17.62
C LEU A 23 -32.60 12.24 16.98
N VAL A 24 -32.66 13.57 17.17
CA VAL A 24 -33.70 14.41 16.57
C VAL A 24 -33.55 14.47 15.04
N SER A 25 -32.33 14.55 14.51
CA SER A 25 -32.13 14.56 13.05
C SER A 25 -32.51 13.23 12.40
N VAL A 26 -32.18 12.09 13.02
CA VAL A 26 -32.57 10.75 12.53
C VAL A 26 -34.08 10.60 12.53
N VAL A 27 -34.77 11.03 13.59
CA VAL A 27 -36.24 10.99 13.66
C VAL A 27 -36.86 11.90 12.60
N ALA A 28 -36.31 13.10 12.36
CA ALA A 28 -36.79 14.00 11.32
C ALA A 28 -36.60 13.42 9.91
N VAL A 29 -35.45 12.79 9.63
CA VAL A 29 -35.20 12.12 8.35
C VAL A 29 -36.15 10.95 8.15
N LEU A 30 -36.37 10.11 9.16
CA LEU A 30 -37.32 9.01 9.09
C LEU A 30 -38.75 9.51 8.84
N ALA A 31 -39.17 10.59 9.50
CA ALA A 31 -40.47 11.19 9.25
C ALA A 31 -40.59 11.70 7.81
N LEU A 32 -39.57 12.40 7.28
CA LEU A 32 -39.55 12.84 5.88
C LEU A 32 -39.57 11.67 4.90
N LEU A 33 -38.87 10.58 5.18
CA LEU A 33 -38.83 9.38 4.34
C LEU A 33 -40.20 8.69 4.32
N VAL A 34 -40.85 8.54 5.48
CA VAL A 34 -42.22 8.00 5.57
C VAL A 34 -43.19 8.91 4.84
N THR A 35 -43.07 10.23 5.00
CA THR A 35 -43.92 11.19 4.30
C THR A 35 -43.72 11.07 2.79
N TRP A 36 -42.47 11.00 2.32
CA TRP A 36 -42.12 10.83 0.91
C TRP A 36 -42.64 9.51 0.34
N VAL A 37 -42.54 8.39 1.07
CA VAL A 37 -43.09 7.10 0.61
C VAL A 37 -44.62 7.14 0.55
N VAL A 38 -45.29 7.77 1.52
CA VAL A 38 -46.75 7.90 1.53
C VAL A 38 -47.25 8.86 0.44
N THR A 39 -46.53 9.95 0.15
CA THR A 39 -46.91 10.89 -0.90
C THR A 39 -46.47 10.46 -2.30
N SER A 40 -45.42 9.65 -2.44
CA SER A 40 -44.96 9.12 -3.73
C SER A 40 -45.67 7.83 -4.16
N SER A 41 -46.31 7.10 -3.23
CA SER A 41 -47.10 5.90 -3.56
C SER A 41 -48.57 6.20 -3.92
N GLY A 42 -48.97 7.48 -3.93
CA GLY A 42 -50.33 7.94 -4.28
C GLY A 42 -50.41 8.73 -5.58
N GLY A 43 -50.47 8.04 -6.73
CA GLY A 43 -51.22 8.52 -7.90
C GLY A 43 -50.49 9.36 -8.97
N GLY A 44 -50.12 8.69 -10.07
CA GLY A 44 -50.67 8.95 -11.41
C GLY A 44 -50.28 10.22 -12.20
N GLY A 45 -49.78 10.00 -13.43
CA GLY A 45 -50.00 10.91 -14.57
C GLY A 45 -48.73 11.41 -15.26
N GLY A 46 -48.38 10.82 -16.40
CA GLY A 46 -47.22 11.23 -17.21
C GLY A 46 -47.48 12.38 -18.18
N LYS A 47 -46.41 12.82 -18.85
CA LYS A 47 -46.35 13.11 -20.29
C LYS A 47 -44.91 13.29 -20.76
N ASN A 48 -44.67 12.75 -21.95
CA ASN A 48 -43.51 12.96 -22.79
C ASN A 48 -43.68 14.31 -23.49
N ASP A 49 -42.61 15.08 -23.60
CA ASP A 49 -42.49 16.10 -24.63
C ASP A 49 -41.14 15.92 -25.34
N ALA A 50 -41.24 15.54 -26.60
CA ALA A 50 -40.18 15.65 -27.58
C ALA A 50 -40.24 17.06 -28.17
N ASP A 51 -39.10 17.73 -28.27
CA ASP A 51 -38.90 18.72 -29.32
C ASP A 51 -37.47 18.62 -29.83
N GLY A 52 -37.37 18.52 -31.15
CA GLY A 52 -36.13 18.32 -31.87
C GLY A 52 -35.62 19.62 -32.45
N SER A 53 -34.31 19.69 -32.67
CA SER A 53 -33.71 20.48 -33.75
C SER A 53 -32.32 19.92 -34.03
N ASN A 54 -32.21 19.25 -35.16
CA ASN A 54 -30.94 18.96 -35.81
C ASN A 54 -30.43 20.25 -36.45
N ASP A 55 -29.23 20.69 -36.11
CA ASP A 55 -28.44 21.53 -37.02
C ASP A 55 -26.98 21.05 -37.06
N LYS A 56 -26.50 21.01 -38.29
CA LYS A 56 -25.34 20.26 -38.76
C LYS A 56 -24.09 21.14 -38.86
N ASN A 57 -22.96 20.57 -38.43
CA ASN A 57 -21.58 20.70 -38.94
C ASN A 57 -20.83 22.05 -38.74
N PRO A 58 -19.46 22.09 -38.76
CA PRO A 58 -18.53 21.12 -39.34
C PRO A 58 -17.48 20.48 -38.42
N THR A 59 -17.24 19.19 -38.66
CA THR A 59 -15.98 18.49 -38.40
C THR A 59 -14.82 19.16 -39.12
N ALA A 60 -13.81 19.61 -38.38
CA ALA A 60 -12.51 19.95 -38.94
C ALA A 60 -11.74 18.65 -39.23
N SER A 61 -11.51 18.37 -40.51
CA SER A 61 -10.68 17.26 -40.97
C SER A 61 -9.22 17.49 -40.59
N ILE A 62 -8.64 16.54 -39.85
CA ILE A 62 -7.22 16.54 -39.50
C ILE A 62 -6.45 15.90 -40.65
N THR A 63 -5.62 16.70 -41.32
CA THR A 63 -4.67 16.28 -42.37
C THR A 63 -3.74 15.16 -41.90
N PRO A 64 -3.62 14.03 -42.62
CA PRO A 64 -2.54 13.08 -42.41
C PRO A 64 -1.19 13.70 -42.82
N GLY A 65 -0.23 13.69 -41.90
CA GLY A 65 1.15 14.10 -42.17
C GLY A 65 1.86 13.15 -43.16
N PRO A 66 2.84 13.66 -43.93
CA PRO A 66 3.47 12.89 -45.00
C PRO A 66 4.25 11.68 -44.49
N SER A 67 4.06 10.56 -45.19
CA SER A 67 4.86 9.33 -45.08
C SER A 67 6.32 9.62 -45.45
N GLY A 68 7.20 9.53 -44.47
CA GLY A 68 8.64 9.42 -44.69
C GLY A 68 9.02 7.95 -44.87
N SER A 69 9.20 7.55 -46.12
CA SER A 69 9.79 6.28 -46.50
C SER A 69 11.31 6.44 -46.47
N ASP A 70 12.01 5.75 -45.57
CA ASP A 70 13.45 5.52 -45.70
C ASP A 70 13.75 4.03 -45.46
N PRO A 71 14.63 3.42 -46.27
CA PRO A 71 14.66 1.99 -46.49
C PRO A 71 15.41 1.23 -45.39
N ALA A 72 14.88 0.05 -45.06
CA ALA A 72 15.54 -0.96 -44.26
C ALA A 72 16.88 -1.37 -44.93
N ILE A 73 17.99 -1.01 -44.29
CA ILE A 73 19.33 -1.45 -44.70
C ILE A 73 19.47 -2.91 -44.29
N SER A 74 19.17 -3.79 -45.24
CA SER A 74 19.45 -5.23 -45.17
C SER A 74 20.79 -5.47 -45.84
N GLN A 75 21.87 -5.67 -45.08
CA GLN A 75 23.04 -6.43 -45.54
C GLN A 75 23.87 -6.97 -44.35
N ALA A 76 24.02 -8.29 -44.32
CA ALA A 76 25.26 -8.95 -43.94
C ALA A 76 25.80 -9.63 -45.20
N PRO A 77 27.08 -9.44 -45.56
CA PRO A 77 27.92 -10.62 -45.82
C PRO A 77 29.44 -10.45 -45.59
N GLY A 78 30.10 -11.56 -45.23
CA GLY A 78 31.55 -11.84 -45.41
C GLY A 78 32.48 -11.21 -44.36
N GLY A 79 33.39 -11.91 -43.68
CA GLY A 79 34.22 -13.04 -44.10
C GLY A 79 35.63 -12.54 -44.48
N ARG A 80 36.68 -13.29 -44.07
CA ARG A 80 38.13 -13.18 -44.40
C ARG A 80 38.98 -12.33 -43.43
N ASP A 81 40.22 -12.67 -43.07
CA ASP A 81 41.06 -13.87 -42.88
C ASP A 81 42.33 -13.32 -42.13
N GLU A 82 43.14 -14.20 -41.53
CA GLU A 82 44.57 -14.02 -41.12
C GLU A 82 44.91 -13.17 -39.86
N SER A 83 45.92 -13.44 -39.01
CA SER A 83 46.84 -14.57 -38.72
C SER A 83 47.78 -14.18 -37.55
N GLY A 84 48.30 -15.19 -36.82
CA GLY A 84 49.46 -15.11 -35.87
C GLY A 84 49.14 -15.67 -34.48
N ASP A 85 49.23 -16.99 -34.21
CA ASP A 85 50.46 -17.82 -33.94
C ASP A 85 51.20 -17.30 -32.68
N GLU A 86 51.42 -18.03 -31.59
CA GLU A 86 52.05 -19.35 -31.33
C GLU A 86 51.41 -19.92 -30.02
N GLY A 87 51.33 -21.21 -29.65
CA GLY A 87 52.00 -22.45 -30.02
C GLY A 87 52.35 -23.22 -28.73
N ASP A 88 51.66 -24.33 -28.41
CA ASP A 88 52.09 -25.53 -27.64
C ASP A 88 50.85 -26.44 -27.44
N GLY A 89 50.79 -27.76 -27.65
CA GLY A 89 51.79 -28.79 -27.93
C GLY A 89 51.39 -30.10 -27.22
N GLY A 90 50.83 -31.08 -27.96
CA GLY A 90 50.76 -32.51 -27.58
C GLY A 90 49.47 -32.99 -26.88
N SER A 91 48.58 -33.76 -27.55
CA SER A 91 48.62 -35.22 -27.81
C SER A 91 48.45 -36.06 -26.53
N GLY A 92 47.58 -37.05 -26.38
CA GLY A 92 46.69 -37.84 -27.25
C GLY A 92 46.31 -39.08 -26.43
N GLY A 93 45.16 -39.72 -26.69
CA GLY A 93 44.81 -40.97 -26.01
C GLY A 93 43.35 -41.39 -26.18
N SER A 94 43.14 -42.47 -26.93
CA SER A 94 41.87 -43.07 -27.30
C SER A 94 41.46 -44.23 -26.38
N GLY A 95 40.17 -44.58 -26.38
CA GLY A 95 39.59 -45.84 -25.86
C GLY A 95 39.02 -45.72 -24.43
N ASP A 96 37.96 -46.39 -24.01
CA ASP A 96 37.15 -47.46 -24.58
C ASP A 96 35.81 -47.55 -23.80
N SER A 97 34.81 -48.08 -24.49
CA SER A 97 33.53 -48.71 -24.13
C SER A 97 33.22 -49.11 -22.67
N GLY A 98 31.92 -49.10 -22.35
CA GLY A 98 31.37 -49.95 -21.28
C GLY A 98 30.01 -49.49 -20.73
N GLY A 99 28.92 -50.04 -21.28
CA GLY A 99 27.57 -49.83 -20.74
C GLY A 99 27.22 -50.78 -19.58
N SER A 100 26.21 -50.42 -18.78
CA SER A 100 25.15 -51.34 -18.38
C SER A 100 23.99 -50.64 -17.69
N ALA A 101 22.81 -51.12 -18.04
CA ALA A 101 21.52 -50.81 -17.46
C ALA A 101 21.35 -51.44 -16.07
N GLY A 102 20.42 -50.90 -15.30
CA GLY A 102 19.92 -51.51 -14.06
C GLY A 102 18.68 -50.77 -13.56
N SER A 103 17.51 -51.32 -13.86
CA SER A 103 16.19 -50.88 -13.41
C SER A 103 15.80 -51.48 -12.05
N GLY A 104 14.89 -50.79 -11.35
CA GLY A 104 14.12 -51.23 -10.16
C GLY A 104 13.89 -50.01 -9.26
N GLY A 105 12.69 -49.41 -9.11
CA GLY A 105 11.38 -50.01 -8.78
C GLY A 105 11.38 -50.38 -7.29
N SER A 106 10.53 -49.91 -6.37
CA SER A 106 9.27 -49.16 -6.41
C SER A 106 8.95 -48.65 -4.98
N ASP A 107 7.82 -47.94 -4.85
CA ASP A 107 6.97 -47.75 -3.65
C ASP A 107 7.42 -46.72 -2.61
N GLY A 108 6.61 -45.77 -2.12
CA GLY A 108 5.18 -45.51 -2.26
C GLY A 108 4.72 -44.55 -1.15
N SER A 109 3.50 -44.00 -1.28
CA SER A 109 2.70 -43.24 -0.29
C SER A 109 2.81 -41.71 -0.35
N THR A 110 1.92 -40.99 -1.05
CA THR A 110 0.51 -40.61 -0.73
C THR A 110 0.35 -39.62 0.43
N SER A 111 0.04 -38.38 0.09
CA SER A 111 -1.02 -37.50 0.65
C SER A 111 -0.75 -36.08 0.11
N GLY A 112 -1.61 -35.42 -0.70
CA GLY A 112 -3.06 -35.48 -0.75
C GLY A 112 -3.64 -34.49 0.26
N GLY A 113 -3.72 -33.21 -0.10
CA GLY A 113 -4.20 -32.15 0.79
C GLY A 113 -4.29 -30.77 0.16
N SER A 114 -4.99 -30.64 -0.97
CA SER A 114 -5.59 -29.36 -1.34
C SER A 114 -6.68 -29.02 -0.33
N ALA A 115 -6.52 -27.91 0.38
CA ALA A 115 -7.63 -27.25 1.06
C ALA A 115 -7.64 -25.79 0.58
N SER A 116 -8.53 -25.55 -0.40
CA SER A 116 -9.09 -24.23 -0.63
C SER A 116 -9.86 -23.82 0.62
N GLY A 117 -9.49 -22.70 1.21
CA GLY A 117 -10.18 -22.10 2.35
C GLY A 117 -10.33 -20.62 2.10
N GLY A 118 -11.24 -20.25 1.20
CA GLY A 118 -11.78 -18.91 1.13
C GLY A 118 -12.59 -18.64 2.38
N GLY A 119 -12.27 -17.53 3.06
CA GLY A 119 -12.95 -17.06 4.24
C GLY A 119 -12.75 -15.56 4.35
N SER A 120 -13.47 -14.81 3.50
CA SER A 120 -13.70 -13.39 3.70
C SER A 120 -14.58 -13.22 4.94
N VAL A 121 -14.09 -12.47 5.91
CA VAL A 121 -14.92 -11.74 6.90
C VAL A 121 -14.30 -10.37 7.14
N ASP A 122 -15.20 -9.42 7.30
CA ASP A 122 -15.11 -8.00 7.03
C ASP A 122 -14.41 -7.10 8.07
N ASP A 123 -14.09 -5.90 7.58
CA ASP A 123 -14.07 -4.58 8.24
C ASP A 123 -13.12 -4.33 9.43
N GLY A 124 -11.88 -4.01 9.07
CA GLY A 124 -10.99 -3.15 9.86
C GLY A 124 -10.40 -2.06 8.97
N GLU A 125 -10.84 -0.82 9.15
CA GLU A 125 -10.26 0.38 8.53
C GLU A 125 -8.80 0.55 9.03
N GLY A 126 -7.86 -0.07 8.33
CA GLY A 126 -6.46 -0.11 8.71
C GLY A 126 -5.58 -0.73 7.63
N GLY A 127 -5.20 0.06 6.63
CA GLY A 127 -4.05 -0.16 5.75
C GLY A 127 -3.87 -1.58 5.20
N GLY A 128 -4.64 -1.95 4.18
CA GLY A 128 -4.45 -3.20 3.44
C GLY A 128 -3.10 -3.21 2.72
N GLY A 129 -2.15 -4.00 3.22
CA GLY A 129 -0.89 -4.28 2.55
C GLY A 129 -1.00 -5.49 1.63
N SER A 130 -0.29 -5.48 0.51
CA SER A 130 -0.13 -6.69 -0.32
C SER A 130 0.94 -7.57 0.33
N GLY A 131 0.53 -8.59 1.09
CA GLY A 131 1.41 -9.58 1.71
C GLY A 131 0.73 -10.38 2.82
N ASP A 132 1.06 -11.67 2.93
CA ASP A 132 0.52 -12.53 3.99
C ASP A 132 1.04 -12.08 5.36
N THR A 133 0.12 -11.65 6.24
CA THR A 133 0.45 -11.40 7.64
C THR A 133 0.59 -12.71 8.39
N LEU A 134 1.55 -12.76 9.31
CA LEU A 134 1.89 -13.93 10.09
C LEU A 134 1.42 -13.80 11.54
N PRO A 135 0.94 -14.88 12.17
CA PRO A 135 0.69 -14.89 13.60
C PRO A 135 1.99 -14.74 14.40
N ALA A 136 1.86 -14.30 15.65
CA ALA A 136 2.98 -14.28 16.59
C ALA A 136 3.57 -15.70 16.75
N GLY A 137 4.90 -15.80 16.77
CA GLY A 137 5.60 -17.08 16.95
C GLY A 137 5.86 -17.89 15.67
N SER A 138 5.63 -17.32 14.48
CA SER A 138 6.01 -17.96 13.20
C SER A 138 7.46 -18.48 13.21
N SER A 139 7.70 -19.65 12.61
CA SER A 139 9.02 -20.30 12.54
C SER A 139 9.94 -19.73 11.46
N LEU A 140 9.45 -18.86 10.58
CA LEU A 140 10.27 -18.22 9.55
C LEU A 140 11.44 -17.42 10.16
N PRO A 141 12.62 -17.41 9.53
CA PRO A 141 13.74 -16.59 9.99
C PRO A 141 13.43 -15.10 9.84
N ASN A 142 14.01 -14.27 10.70
CA ASN A 142 13.90 -12.81 10.55
C ASN A 142 14.68 -12.36 9.30
N CYS A 143 14.10 -11.45 8.53
CA CYS A 143 14.79 -10.84 7.41
C CYS A 143 16.01 -10.04 7.90
N THR A 144 17.12 -10.13 7.16
CA THR A 144 18.33 -9.35 7.40
C THR A 144 18.49 -8.28 6.32
N ALA A 145 19.23 -7.20 6.59
CA ALA A 145 19.47 -6.14 5.60
C ALA A 145 20.29 -6.59 4.39
N GLY A 146 20.94 -7.76 4.44
CA GLY A 146 21.59 -8.36 3.27
C GLY A 146 20.59 -9.07 2.33
N ALA A 147 19.47 -9.55 2.87
CA ALA A 147 18.43 -10.25 2.11
C ALA A 147 17.31 -9.31 1.64
N VAL A 148 16.91 -8.37 2.51
CA VAL A 148 15.77 -7.47 2.27
C VAL A 148 16.23 -6.02 2.21
N LYS A 149 15.70 -5.28 1.24
CA LYS A 149 15.80 -3.81 1.17
C LYS A 149 14.48 -3.19 1.61
N LEU A 150 14.54 -2.36 2.65
CA LEU A 150 13.42 -1.54 3.11
C LEU A 150 13.45 -0.17 2.44
N THR A 151 12.31 0.26 1.90
CA THR A 151 12.15 1.59 1.27
C THR A 151 10.82 2.20 1.68
N VAL A 152 10.75 3.53 1.76
CA VAL A 152 9.50 4.27 1.99
C VAL A 152 9.20 5.15 0.79
N ARG A 153 7.93 5.20 0.39
CA ARG A 153 7.44 6.01 -0.71
C ARG A 153 6.16 6.74 -0.28
N SER A 154 5.96 7.96 -0.78
CA SER A 154 4.66 8.61 -0.78
C SER A 154 3.90 8.23 -2.04
N VAL A 155 2.60 7.88 -1.91
CA VAL A 155 1.76 7.50 -3.06
C VAL A 155 1.62 8.66 -4.03
N ASN A 156 1.41 9.89 -3.52
CA ASN A 156 1.44 11.12 -4.30
C ASN A 156 2.63 12.00 -3.91
N ASN A 157 3.20 12.71 -4.88
CA ASN A 157 4.24 13.71 -4.59
C ASN A 157 3.65 14.95 -3.91
N ALA A 158 2.38 15.26 -4.15
CA ALA A 158 1.68 16.39 -3.55
C ALA A 158 0.23 16.03 -3.22
N TYR A 159 -0.24 16.49 -2.07
CA TYR A 159 -1.59 16.25 -1.56
C TYR A 159 -2.37 17.56 -1.47
N ALA A 160 -3.63 17.54 -1.92
CA ALA A 160 -4.54 18.67 -1.82
C ALA A 160 -4.91 18.98 -0.35
N PRO A 161 -5.49 20.15 -0.06
CA PRO A 161 -6.07 20.40 1.25
C PRO A 161 -7.12 19.35 1.61
N GLY A 162 -7.08 18.89 2.87
CA GLY A 162 -7.97 17.82 3.37
C GLY A 162 -7.63 16.41 2.88
N GLU A 163 -6.81 16.25 1.84
CA GLU A 163 -6.33 14.93 1.41
C GLU A 163 -5.35 14.38 2.45
N LYS A 164 -5.48 13.08 2.74
CA LYS A 164 -4.65 12.39 3.73
C LYS A 164 -3.43 11.76 3.04
N PRO A 165 -2.20 12.18 3.39
CA PRO A 165 -0.99 11.55 2.87
C PRO A 165 -0.98 10.05 3.12
N THR A 166 -0.62 9.30 2.09
CA THR A 166 -0.55 7.84 2.14
C THR A 166 0.86 7.41 1.77
N PHE A 167 1.46 6.59 2.62
CA PHE A 167 2.83 6.13 2.50
C PHE A 167 2.86 4.61 2.34
N GLU A 168 3.76 4.15 1.50
CA GLU A 168 4.04 2.75 1.27
C GLU A 168 5.41 2.42 1.85
N LEU A 169 5.42 1.54 2.84
CA LEU A 169 6.61 0.88 3.33
C LEU A 169 6.80 -0.42 2.56
N ILE A 170 7.85 -0.50 1.75
CA ILE A 170 8.09 -1.59 0.81
C ILE A 170 9.31 -2.37 1.28
N ALA A 171 9.10 -3.65 1.58
CA ALA A 171 10.15 -4.60 1.90
C ALA A 171 10.37 -5.53 0.70
N ARG A 172 11.51 -5.40 0.03
CA ARG A 172 11.87 -6.22 -1.12
C ARG A 172 12.91 -7.26 -0.75
N ASN A 173 12.59 -8.54 -0.88
CA ASN A 173 13.52 -9.63 -0.69
C ASN A 173 14.20 -9.96 -2.02
N SER A 174 15.53 -9.98 -2.00
CA SER A 174 16.39 -10.37 -3.13
C SER A 174 17.21 -11.62 -2.80
N SER A 175 16.79 -12.37 -1.78
CA SER A 175 17.31 -13.69 -1.47
C SER A 175 16.37 -14.78 -1.99
N GLY A 176 16.91 -15.98 -2.16
CA GLY A 176 16.14 -17.16 -2.60
C GLY A 176 15.35 -17.87 -1.48
N SER A 177 15.15 -17.23 -0.32
CA SER A 177 14.43 -17.83 0.81
C SER A 177 13.46 -16.84 1.44
N ASP A 178 12.32 -17.34 1.88
CA ASP A 178 11.34 -16.56 2.63
C ASP A 178 11.86 -16.18 4.00
N CYS A 179 11.51 -14.98 4.43
CA CYS A 179 11.78 -14.51 5.79
C CYS A 179 10.58 -13.72 6.32
N LYS A 180 10.60 -13.40 7.61
CA LYS A 180 9.59 -12.54 8.24
C LYS A 180 10.17 -11.20 8.65
N LEU A 181 9.37 -10.15 8.52
CA LEU A 181 9.73 -8.80 8.93
C LEU A 181 8.53 -8.12 9.59
N ASP A 182 8.75 -7.47 10.74
CA ASP A 182 7.73 -6.66 11.39
C ASP A 182 7.71 -5.26 10.77
N LEU A 183 6.62 -4.94 10.05
CA LEU A 183 6.38 -3.63 9.47
C LEU A 183 5.38 -2.81 10.29
N GLY A 184 5.04 -3.27 11.48
CA GLY A 184 4.17 -2.58 12.42
C GLY A 184 4.83 -1.37 13.07
N PRO A 185 4.03 -0.43 13.60
CA PRO A 185 4.49 0.88 14.05
C PRO A 185 5.46 0.86 15.24
N LYS A 186 5.62 -0.25 15.97
CA LYS A 186 6.64 -0.39 17.01
C LYS A 186 8.03 -0.72 16.47
N ASN A 187 8.11 -1.42 15.35
CA ASN A 187 9.38 -1.93 14.81
C ASN A 187 9.78 -1.22 13.52
N ALA A 188 8.86 -0.92 12.62
CA ALA A 188 9.12 -0.07 11.46
C ALA A 188 8.44 1.29 11.67
N VAL A 189 9.12 2.17 12.40
CA VAL A 189 8.59 3.48 12.77
C VAL A 189 8.65 4.40 11.55
N LEU A 190 7.50 4.99 11.20
CA LEU A 190 7.42 6.09 10.26
C LEU A 190 7.36 7.41 11.03
N THR A 191 8.25 8.34 10.68
CA THR A 191 8.32 9.68 11.27
C THR A 191 8.12 10.72 10.18
N ILE A 192 7.33 11.75 10.46
CA ILE A 192 7.07 12.86 9.54
C ILE A 192 7.61 14.15 10.16
N THR A 193 8.51 14.80 9.43
CA THR A 193 9.11 16.09 9.81
C THR A 193 8.82 17.15 8.78
N GLN A 194 8.78 18.41 9.21
CA GLN A 194 8.76 19.55 8.29
C GLN A 194 10.18 19.78 7.75
N ALA A 195 10.33 19.88 6.43
CA ALA A 195 11.66 19.91 5.80
C ALA A 195 12.49 21.18 6.10
N GLU A 196 11.82 22.28 6.44
CA GLU A 196 12.48 23.58 6.71
C GLU A 196 13.00 23.70 8.15
N SER A 197 12.36 23.04 9.11
CA SER A 197 12.69 23.16 10.54
C SER A 197 13.18 21.85 11.18
N ASP A 198 13.07 20.73 10.47
CA ASP A 198 13.30 19.37 10.99
C ASP A 198 12.41 19.02 12.21
N ASP A 199 11.36 19.79 12.47
CA ASP A 199 10.43 19.53 13.58
C ASP A 199 9.63 18.26 13.29
N GLU A 200 9.69 17.30 14.22
CA GLU A 200 8.83 16.13 14.21
C GLU A 200 7.38 16.53 14.48
N ILE A 201 6.51 16.21 13.53
CA ILE A 201 5.09 16.46 13.65
C ILE A 201 4.37 15.19 14.07
N TRP A 202 4.75 14.07 13.49
CA TRP A 202 4.04 12.82 13.71
C TRP A 202 4.97 11.62 13.66
N SER A 203 4.67 10.62 14.49
CA SER A 203 5.33 9.33 14.53
C SER A 203 4.28 8.22 14.60
N SER A 204 4.48 7.15 13.83
CA SER A 204 3.61 5.98 13.86
C SER A 204 3.65 5.25 15.21
N ALA A 205 4.73 5.40 15.96
CA ALA A 205 4.95 4.73 17.25
C ALA A 205 4.19 5.40 18.42
N ASP A 206 3.80 6.65 18.28
CA ASP A 206 3.26 7.47 19.37
C ASP A 206 1.89 7.02 19.86
N CYS A 207 0.99 6.72 18.92
CA CYS A 207 -0.35 6.27 19.24
C CYS A 207 -0.91 5.32 18.16
N PRO A 208 -0.46 4.06 18.12
CA PRO A 208 -0.96 3.08 17.17
C PRO A 208 -2.42 2.72 17.50
N THR A 209 -3.32 2.92 16.55
CA THR A 209 -4.75 2.58 16.69
C THR A 209 -5.08 1.13 16.35
N GLY A 210 -4.10 0.38 15.84
CA GLY A 210 -4.23 -1.03 15.45
C GLY A 210 -3.15 -1.91 16.07
N ALA A 211 -2.85 -3.03 15.42
CA ALA A 211 -1.79 -3.93 15.86
C ALA A 211 -0.44 -3.19 15.89
N ALA A 212 0.16 -3.13 17.07
CA ALA A 212 1.43 -2.42 17.25
C ALA A 212 2.62 -3.13 16.59
N THR A 213 2.47 -4.44 16.36
CA THR A 213 3.40 -5.34 15.69
C THR A 213 2.62 -6.04 14.58
N ILE A 214 3.15 -5.99 13.36
CA ILE A 214 2.54 -6.59 12.17
C ILE A 214 3.63 -7.35 11.43
N LEU A 215 3.71 -8.65 11.70
CA LEU A 215 4.65 -9.53 11.03
C LEU A 215 4.15 -9.87 9.63
N PHE A 216 4.97 -9.62 8.62
CA PHE A 216 4.73 -10.02 7.24
C PHE A 216 5.70 -11.13 6.85
N ARG A 217 5.20 -12.10 6.06
CA ARG A 217 6.07 -12.99 5.27
C ARG A 217 6.55 -12.21 4.06
N ILE A 218 7.86 -12.13 3.86
CA ILE A 218 8.47 -11.55 2.67
C ILE A 218 8.98 -12.73 1.81
N PRO A 219 8.27 -13.10 0.72
CA PRO A 219 8.64 -14.24 -0.10
C PRO A 219 10.00 -14.03 -0.77
N ALA A 220 10.68 -15.12 -1.11
CA ALA A 220 11.89 -15.11 -1.94
C ALA A 220 11.65 -14.34 -3.25
N ASP A 221 12.62 -13.51 -3.63
CA ASP A 221 12.60 -12.70 -4.86
C ASP A 221 11.37 -11.79 -5.08
N ASP A 222 10.57 -11.56 -4.05
CA ASP A 222 9.34 -10.77 -4.11
C ASP A 222 9.38 -9.54 -3.18
N ARG A 223 8.27 -8.80 -3.11
CA ARG A 223 8.11 -7.64 -2.24
C ARG A 223 6.76 -7.66 -1.53
N VAL A 224 6.75 -7.13 -0.33
CA VAL A 224 5.53 -6.80 0.41
C VAL A 224 5.45 -5.29 0.58
N THR A 225 4.24 -4.76 0.49
CA THR A 225 3.96 -3.34 0.70
C THR A 225 2.98 -3.18 1.86
N HIS A 226 3.37 -2.41 2.87
CA HIS A 226 2.51 -1.99 3.97
C HIS A 226 2.15 -0.53 3.83
N THR A 227 0.85 -0.22 3.87
CA THR A 227 0.34 1.13 3.65
C THR A 227 0.00 1.81 4.97
N VAL A 228 0.52 3.02 5.16
CA VAL A 228 0.28 3.86 6.32
C VAL A 228 -0.35 5.17 5.87
N GLN A 229 -1.52 5.50 6.41
CA GLN A 229 -2.19 6.77 6.14
C GLN A 229 -2.03 7.72 7.32
N TRP A 230 -1.64 8.96 7.02
CA TRP A 230 -1.51 10.02 8.01
C TRP A 230 -2.66 11.03 7.88
N ASN A 231 -3.25 11.40 9.01
CA ASN A 231 -4.40 12.30 9.06
C ASN A 231 -4.02 13.79 9.14
N ARG A 232 -2.76 14.15 8.88
CA ARG A 232 -2.21 15.52 8.97
C ARG A 232 -2.24 16.14 10.37
N LYS A 233 -2.43 15.32 11.41
CA LYS A 233 -2.37 15.77 12.81
C LYS A 233 -1.05 15.38 13.44
N SER A 234 -0.61 16.20 14.39
CA SER A 234 0.49 15.84 15.25
C SER A 234 0.17 14.64 16.14
N SER A 235 1.21 13.93 16.56
CA SER A 235 1.13 12.89 17.59
C SER A 235 1.97 13.26 18.81
N ALA A 236 1.74 12.55 19.90
CA ALA A 236 2.58 12.60 21.08
C ALA A 236 2.73 11.19 21.65
N PRO A 237 3.90 10.86 22.22
CA PRO A 237 4.17 9.55 22.79
C PRO A 237 3.09 9.09 23.78
N GLU A 238 2.90 7.78 23.88
CA GLU A 238 1.95 7.15 24.81
C GLU A 238 0.50 7.64 24.65
N CYS A 239 0.11 8.02 23.43
CA CYS A 239 -1.20 8.62 23.14
C CYS A 239 -1.51 9.86 24.00
N ALA A 240 -0.50 10.60 24.45
CA ALA A 240 -0.70 11.86 25.14
C ALA A 240 -1.40 12.88 24.24
N THR A 241 -1.96 13.95 24.83
CA THR A 241 -2.55 15.05 24.05
C THR A 241 -1.44 15.74 23.27
N PRO A 242 -1.42 15.68 21.93
CA PRO A 242 -0.39 16.32 21.16
C PRO A 242 -0.56 17.84 21.19
N PRO A 243 0.53 18.60 21.00
CA PRO A 243 0.42 20.04 20.78
C PRO A 243 -0.49 20.27 19.58
N ALA A 244 -1.34 21.31 19.62
CA ALA A 244 -2.32 21.63 18.58
C ALA A 244 -1.67 22.20 17.31
N ILE A 245 -0.62 21.56 16.83
CA ILE A 245 0.11 21.87 15.60
C ILE A 245 -0.58 21.09 14.48
N ALA A 246 -1.27 21.83 13.62
CA ALA A 246 -1.79 21.27 12.38
C ALA A 246 -0.69 21.31 11.31
N ALA A 247 -0.57 20.25 10.49
CA ALA A 247 0.35 20.25 9.37
C ALA A 247 -0.08 21.30 8.33
N THR A 248 0.73 22.35 8.19
CA THR A 248 0.52 23.46 7.26
C THR A 248 0.92 23.10 5.83
N ALA A 249 0.65 23.97 4.87
CA ALA A 249 1.18 23.80 3.52
C ALA A 249 2.71 23.91 3.53
N GLY A 250 3.40 23.07 2.75
CA GLY A 250 4.86 23.03 2.72
C GLY A 250 5.42 21.68 2.30
N THR A 251 6.75 21.58 2.34
CA THR A 251 7.49 20.34 2.07
C THR A 251 7.72 19.58 3.37
N TYR A 252 7.49 18.27 3.31
CA TYR A 252 7.65 17.36 4.42
C TYR A 252 8.55 16.21 4.01
N LEU A 253 9.19 15.60 5.00
CA LEU A 253 9.93 14.36 4.86
C LEU A 253 9.17 13.28 5.63
N VAL A 254 8.98 12.13 5.00
CA VAL A 254 8.62 10.89 5.70
C VAL A 254 9.85 10.01 5.73
N GLU A 255 10.21 9.59 6.94
CA GLU A 255 11.31 8.70 7.23
C GLU A 255 10.75 7.38 7.73
N ALA A 256 11.34 6.25 7.31
CA ALA A 256 11.09 4.95 7.90
C ALA A 256 12.38 4.39 8.51
N LYS A 257 12.27 3.90 9.75
CA LYS A 257 13.37 3.31 10.51
C LYS A 257 12.93 1.97 11.10
N ALA A 258 13.73 0.93 10.85
CA ALA A 258 13.52 -0.40 11.40
C ALA A 258 14.83 -1.01 11.94
N PRO A 259 14.79 -1.83 13.00
CA PRO A 259 15.97 -2.50 13.55
C PRO A 259 16.74 -3.29 12.50
N GLY A 260 18.04 -3.02 12.39
CA GLY A 260 18.93 -3.72 11.46
C GLY A 260 18.87 -3.24 10.01
N PHE A 261 17.99 -2.30 9.65
CA PHE A 261 17.88 -1.73 8.31
C PHE A 261 18.36 -0.27 8.29
N THR A 262 18.90 0.15 7.15
CA THR A 262 19.23 1.56 6.92
C THR A 262 17.95 2.38 6.89
N LYS A 263 17.98 3.53 7.59
CA LYS A 263 16.96 4.56 7.51
C LYS A 263 16.73 4.97 6.05
N THR A 264 15.47 5.05 5.65
CA THR A 264 15.06 5.49 4.30
C THR A 264 14.10 6.65 4.44
N GLN A 265 14.13 7.59 3.51
CA GLN A 265 13.24 8.76 3.55
C GLN A 265 12.83 9.19 2.15
N THR A 266 11.70 9.87 2.05
CA THR A 266 11.24 10.55 0.83
C THR A 266 10.54 11.85 1.20
N SER A 267 10.51 12.81 0.29
CA SER A 267 9.74 14.04 0.45
C SER A 267 8.33 13.93 -0.13
N PHE A 268 7.44 14.79 0.35
CA PHE A 268 6.13 15.05 -0.23
C PHE A 268 5.69 16.49 0.09
N VAL A 269 4.71 16.99 -0.64
CA VAL A 269 4.21 18.37 -0.50
C VAL A 269 2.76 18.38 -0.02
N LEU A 270 2.45 19.20 0.97
CA LEU A 270 1.07 19.59 1.29
C LEU A 270 0.78 20.92 0.59
N LYS A 271 -0.21 20.91 -0.32
CA LYS A 271 -0.60 22.12 -1.04
C LYS A 271 -1.32 23.11 -0.11
N LYS A 272 -1.20 24.39 -0.48
CA LYS A 272 -1.98 25.47 0.11
C LYS A 272 -3.42 25.40 -0.38
N ASP A 273 -4.34 25.83 0.48
CA ASP A 273 -5.74 26.13 0.13
C ASP A 273 -5.85 27.18 -0.98
#